data_AF-A0A0A2BSD6-F1
#
_entry.id   AF-A0A0A2BSD6-F1
#
_cell.length_a   1.000
_cell.length_b   1.000
_cell.length_c   1.000
_cell.angle_alpha   90.00
_cell.angle_beta   90.00
_cell.angle_gamma   90.00
#
_symmetry.space_group_name_H-M   'P 1'
#
loop_
_entity.id
_entity.type
_entity.pdbx_description
1 polymer ?
#
loop_
_entity_poly.entity_id
_entity_poly.type
_entity_poly.pdbx_seq_one_letter_code
_entity_poly.pdbx_strand_id
1 'polypeptide(L)'
;MTTELEFSEVYKILNSIKQGDETKKDLLDSILIDFKEGDKAESFLHQLGQIYLYIGIEELFKYVNSKNIKFIGQITKEEWDTLAKEKNCDLPIHLANSMIAFLEDKKLSYKLSAKWNIPKREVDKHIMPMARYITEGIIDVLE
;
A
#
# COMPACT_ATOMS: atom_id res chain seq x y z
N MET A 1 19.91 -15.79 4.58
CA MET A 1 18.55 -16.29 4.31
C MET A 1 17.62 -15.13 4.64
N THR A 2 17.23 -14.35 3.63
CA THR A 2 16.24 -13.29 3.78
C THR A 2 14.88 -13.96 3.73
N THR A 3 14.25 -14.13 4.90
CA THR A 3 12.86 -14.56 4.99
C THR A 3 12.01 -13.60 4.17
N GLU A 4 11.18 -14.15 3.28
CA GLU A 4 10.18 -13.40 2.52
C GLU A 4 9.38 -12.54 3.50
N LEU A 5 9.35 -11.22 3.28
CA LEU A 5 8.49 -10.34 4.06
C LEU A 5 7.06 -10.55 3.57
N GLU A 6 6.28 -11.33 4.31
CA GLU A 6 4.84 -11.38 4.07
C GLU A 6 4.25 -9.97 4.23
N PHE A 7 3.26 -9.62 3.40
CA PHE A 7 2.58 -8.32 3.51
C PHE A 7 1.97 -8.08 4.90
N SER A 8 1.63 -9.16 5.61
CA SER A 8 1.21 -9.16 7.00
C SER A 8 2.22 -8.51 7.96
N GLU A 9 3.52 -8.64 7.69
CA GLU A 9 4.59 -8.02 8.49
C GLU A 9 4.61 -6.50 8.34
N VAL A 10 4.27 -5.97 7.15
CA VAL A 10 4.13 -4.52 6.95
C VAL A 10 3.01 -3.97 7.82
N TYR A 11 1.86 -4.66 7.87
CA TYR A 11 0.75 -4.24 8.74
C TYR A 11 1.11 -4.31 10.23
N LYS A 12 1.88 -5.32 10.66
CA LYS A 12 2.40 -5.39 12.03
C LYS A 12 3.31 -4.21 12.34
N ILE A 13 4.21 -3.85 11.43
CA ILE A 13 5.11 -2.69 11.58
C ILE A 13 4.29 -1.39 11.68
N LEU A 14 3.32 -1.18 10.80
CA LEU A 14 2.45 0.00 10.85
C LEU A 14 1.69 0.07 12.18
N ASN A 15 1.13 -1.05 12.65
CA ASN A 15 0.45 -1.10 13.94
C ASN A 15 1.41 -0.82 15.11
N SER A 16 2.63 -1.36 15.10
CA SER A 16 3.65 -1.04 16.12
C SER A 16 3.96 0.47 16.16
N ILE A 17 4.11 1.12 15.00
CA ILE A 17 4.32 2.57 14.93
C ILE A 17 3.09 3.32 15.45
N LYS A 18 1.88 2.86 15.10
CA LYS A 18 0.61 3.41 15.62
C LYS A 18 0.59 3.38 17.15
N GLN A 19 0.99 2.26 17.75
CA GLN A 19 1.08 2.08 19.21
C GLN A 19 2.24 2.85 19.87
N GLY A 20 3.10 3.51 19.08
CA GLY A 20 4.15 4.40 19.56
C GLY A 20 5.56 3.82 19.55
N ASP A 21 5.79 2.67 18.92
CA ASP A 21 7.14 2.15 18.69
C ASP A 21 7.80 2.91 17.53
N GLU A 22 8.48 4.00 17.86
CA GLU A 22 9.15 4.84 16.86
C GLU A 22 10.39 4.16 16.26
N THR A 23 10.94 3.11 16.88
CA THR A 23 12.11 2.37 16.36
C THR A 23 11.78 1.62 15.06
N LYS A 24 10.50 1.43 14.78
CA LYS A 24 9.99 0.77 13.57
C LYS A 24 9.81 1.72 12.38
N LYS A 25 9.93 3.04 12.57
CA LYS A 25 9.78 4.03 11.47
C LYS A 25 10.86 3.86 10.42
N ASP A 26 12.14 3.78 10.84
CA ASP A 26 13.26 3.58 9.91
C ASP A 26 13.15 2.26 9.15
N LEU A 27 12.62 1.21 9.82
CA LEU A 27 12.36 -0.08 9.19
C LEU A 27 11.26 0.03 8.13
N LEU A 28 10.15 0.72 8.43
CA LEU A 28 9.09 0.97 7.46
C LEU A 28 9.62 1.73 6.24
N ASP A 29 10.36 2.81 6.45
CA ASP A 29 10.93 3.61 5.36
C ASP A 29 11.86 2.77 4.47
N SER A 30 12.70 1.92 5.07
CA SER A 30 13.55 0.99 4.33
C SER A 30 12.74 -0.01 3.50
N ILE A 31 11.64 -0.55 4.06
CA ILE A 31 10.76 -1.48 3.33
C ILE A 31 10.07 -0.77 2.18
N LEU A 32 9.55 0.44 2.39
CA LEU A 32 8.88 1.22 1.35
C LEU A 32 9.83 1.56 0.19
N ILE A 33 11.09 1.89 0.48
CA ILE A 33 12.11 2.11 -0.55
C ILE A 33 12.34 0.85 -1.38
N ASP A 34 12.47 -0.32 -0.74
CA ASP A 34 12.64 -1.60 -1.42
C ASP A 34 11.41 -1.98 -2.25
N PHE A 35 10.21 -1.62 -1.79
CA PHE A 35 8.93 -2.00 -2.39
C PHE A 35 8.54 -1.13 -3.58
N LYS A 36 9.13 0.06 -3.70
CA LYS A 36 8.83 1.05 -4.74
C LYS A 36 8.83 0.49 -6.16
N GLU A 37 9.84 -0.30 -6.50
CA GLU A 37 9.97 -0.94 -7.83
C GLU A 37 9.69 -2.46 -7.77
N GLY A 38 9.67 -3.02 -6.55
CA GLY A 38 9.48 -4.44 -6.28
C GLY A 38 10.55 -5.34 -6.90
N ASP A 39 11.80 -4.86 -6.90
CA ASP A 39 12.92 -5.55 -7.56
C ASP A 39 13.30 -6.88 -6.91
N LYS A 40 13.07 -6.99 -5.59
CA LYS A 40 13.34 -8.19 -4.78
C LYS A 40 12.17 -9.18 -4.77
N ALA A 41 11.12 -8.95 -5.55
CA ALA A 41 9.97 -9.83 -5.62
C ALA A 41 10.32 -11.19 -6.25
N GLU A 42 9.66 -12.23 -5.74
CA GLU A 42 9.87 -13.63 -6.16
C GLU A 42 8.80 -14.16 -7.11
N SER A 43 7.71 -13.41 -7.26
CA SER A 43 6.66 -13.68 -8.22
C SER A 43 6.01 -12.37 -8.69
N PHE A 44 5.21 -12.43 -9.76
CA PHE A 44 4.48 -11.26 -10.22
C PHE A 44 3.47 -10.76 -9.18
N LEU A 45 2.85 -11.66 -8.41
CA LEU A 45 1.92 -11.30 -7.33
C LEU A 45 2.65 -10.62 -6.19
N HIS A 46 3.82 -11.15 -5.84
CA HIS A 46 4.67 -10.54 -4.82
C HIS A 46 5.11 -9.13 -5.27
N GLN A 47 5.53 -8.97 -6.53
CA GLN A 47 5.92 -7.67 -7.06
C GLN A 47 4.75 -6.68 -7.08
N LEU A 48 3.57 -7.13 -7.52
CA LEU A 48 2.37 -6.30 -7.55
C LEU A 48 2.00 -5.82 -6.14
N GLY A 49 2.01 -6.73 -5.15
CA GLY A 49 1.69 -6.38 -3.77
C GLY A 49 2.72 -5.47 -3.11
N GLN A 50 4.03 -5.64 -3.38
CA GLN A 50 5.08 -4.72 -2.92
C GLN A 50 4.82 -3.30 -3.43
N ILE A 51 4.64 -3.15 -4.75
CA ILE A 51 4.38 -1.85 -5.38
C ILE A 51 3.09 -1.22 -4.82
N TYR A 52 2.04 -2.03 -4.63
CA TYR A 52 0.76 -1.56 -4.11
C TYR A 52 0.84 -1.14 -2.65
N LEU A 53 1.59 -1.84 -1.80
CA LEU A 53 1.86 -1.38 -0.44
C LEU A 53 2.59 -0.05 -0.42
N TYR A 54 3.62 0.11 -1.25
CA TYR A 54 4.33 1.37 -1.38
C TYR A 54 3.37 2.52 -1.76
N ILE A 55 2.55 2.32 -2.79
CA ILE A 55 1.60 3.33 -3.25
C ILE A 55 0.53 3.60 -2.20
N GLY A 56 -0.06 2.56 -1.61
CA GLY A 56 -1.13 2.69 -0.63
C GLY A 56 -0.69 3.50 0.59
N ILE A 57 0.52 3.29 1.09
CA ILE A 57 1.06 4.04 2.22
C ILE A 57 1.40 5.49 1.83
N GLU A 58 2.02 5.72 0.68
CA GLU A 58 2.28 7.08 0.20
C GLU A 58 0.98 7.86 -0.03
N GLU A 59 -0.05 7.22 -0.57
CA GLU A 59 -1.36 7.84 -0.79
C GLU A 59 -2.12 8.08 0.51
N LEU A 60 -2.01 7.18 1.51
CA LEU A 60 -2.50 7.44 2.86
C LEU A 60 -1.88 8.72 3.43
N PHE A 61 -0.55 8.85 3.34
CA PHE A 61 0.16 10.02 3.86
C PHE A 61 -0.24 11.30 3.15
N LYS A 62 -0.45 11.26 1.83
CA LYS A 62 -0.93 12.42 1.06
C LYS A 62 -2.38 12.76 1.38
N TYR A 63 -3.22 11.75 1.54
CA TYR A 63 -4.64 11.93 1.85
C TYR A 63 -4.82 12.67 3.18
N VAL A 64 -4.07 12.27 4.21
CA VAL A 64 -4.09 12.88 5.54
C VAL A 64 -3.16 14.09 5.67
N ASN A 65 -2.30 14.32 4.67
CA ASN A 65 -1.24 15.33 4.71
C ASN A 65 -0.29 15.19 5.92
N SER A 66 0.03 13.95 6.29
CA SER A 66 0.92 13.62 7.40
C SER A 66 1.59 12.26 7.20
N LYS A 67 2.87 12.14 7.56
CA LYS A 67 3.60 10.86 7.61
C LYS A 67 3.59 10.21 9.00
N ASN A 68 2.97 10.87 9.99
CA ASN A 68 2.98 10.39 11.36
C ASN A 68 1.85 9.37 11.57
N ILE A 69 2.17 8.08 11.41
CA ILE A 69 1.20 6.97 11.56
C ILE A 69 0.51 6.99 12.94
N LYS A 70 1.22 7.36 14.01
CA LYS A 70 0.62 7.49 15.33
C LYS A 70 -0.48 8.56 15.36
N PHE A 71 -0.24 9.70 14.71
CA PHE A 71 -1.26 10.73 14.54
C PHE A 71 -2.42 10.21 13.68
N ILE A 72 -2.13 9.56 12.54
CA ILE A 72 -3.17 9.03 11.64
C ILE A 72 -4.09 8.04 12.37
N GLY A 73 -3.52 7.16 13.20
CA GLY A 73 -4.28 6.20 14.01
C GLY A 73 -5.01 6.80 15.21
N GLN A 74 -4.89 8.10 15.45
CA GLN A 74 -5.67 8.84 16.46
C GLN A 74 -6.78 9.68 15.85
N ILE A 75 -6.90 9.71 14.52
CA ILE A 75 -7.94 10.44 13.81
C ILE A 75 -9.30 9.81 14.13
N THR A 76 -10.20 10.65 14.63
CA THR A 76 -11.56 10.26 14.98
C THR A 76 -12.41 10.06 13.73
N LYS A 77 -13.53 9.36 13.88
CA LYS A 77 -14.48 9.15 12.77
C LYS A 77 -14.96 10.48 12.15
N GLU A 78 -15.23 11.49 12.96
CA GLU A 78 -15.69 12.81 12.48
C GLU A 78 -14.61 13.54 11.66
N GLU A 79 -13.34 13.40 12.05
CA GLU A 79 -12.20 13.92 11.30
C GLU A 79 -12.00 13.16 9.98
N TRP A 80 -12.16 11.83 9.97
CA TRP A 80 -12.16 11.03 8.74
C TRP A 80 -13.28 11.42 7.78
N ASP A 81 -14.50 11.62 8.28
CA ASP A 81 -15.64 12.08 7.49
C ASP A 81 -15.40 13.49 6.91
N THR A 82 -14.68 14.34 7.65
CA THR A 82 -14.29 15.68 7.17
C THR A 82 -13.25 15.57 6.06
N LEU A 83 -12.21 14.76 6.23
CA LEU A 83 -11.21 14.50 5.20
C LEU A 83 -11.85 13.91 3.93
N ALA A 84 -12.79 12.99 4.07
CA ALA A 84 -13.52 12.41 2.93
C ALA A 84 -14.32 13.45 2.14
N LYS A 85 -14.96 14.41 2.82
CA LYS A 85 -15.65 15.53 2.18
C LYS A 85 -14.68 16.49 1.49
N GLU A 86 -13.57 16.83 2.12
CA GLU A 86 -12.55 17.71 1.55
C GLU A 86 -11.89 17.11 0.29
N LYS A 87 -11.63 15.80 0.31
CA LYS A 87 -11.05 15.06 -0.81
C LYS A 87 -12.10 14.58 -1.82
N ASN A 88 -13.39 14.73 -1.52
CA ASN A 88 -14.52 14.26 -2.31
C ASN A 88 -14.44 12.75 -2.64
N CYS A 89 -13.89 11.95 -1.73
CA CYS A 89 -13.68 10.52 -1.89
C CYS A 89 -13.35 9.88 -0.54
N ASP A 90 -13.94 8.73 -0.22
CA ASP A 90 -13.58 7.97 0.97
C ASP A 90 -12.19 7.34 0.85
N LEU A 91 -11.45 7.27 1.97
CA LEU A 91 -10.09 6.74 1.99
C LEU A 91 -9.95 5.37 1.30
N PRO A 92 -10.78 4.34 1.59
CA PRO A 92 -10.63 3.04 0.94
C PRO A 92 -10.77 3.11 -0.58
N ILE A 93 -11.68 3.95 -1.07
CA ILE A 93 -11.91 4.16 -2.50
C ILE A 93 -10.71 4.91 -3.11
N HIS A 94 -10.22 5.95 -2.42
CA HIS A 94 -9.04 6.72 -2.84
C HIS A 94 -7.80 5.83 -3.00
N LEU A 95 -7.52 4.98 -2.00
CA LEU A 95 -6.36 4.07 -2.02
C LEU A 95 -6.45 3.06 -3.17
N ALA A 96 -7.59 2.37 -3.30
CA ALA A 96 -7.80 1.39 -4.36
C ALA A 96 -7.66 2.01 -5.76
N ASN A 97 -8.29 3.17 -5.98
CA ASN A 97 -8.23 3.87 -7.25
C ASN A 97 -6.81 4.36 -7.57
N SER A 98 -6.08 4.86 -6.57
CA SER A 98 -4.71 5.36 -6.78
C SER A 98 -3.75 4.23 -7.16
N MET A 99 -3.87 3.05 -6.55
CA MET A 99 -3.09 1.87 -6.93
C MET A 99 -3.38 1.41 -8.37
N ILE A 100 -4.66 1.37 -8.75
CA ILE A 100 -5.08 0.98 -10.11
C ILE A 100 -4.59 2.00 -11.14
N ALA A 101 -4.79 3.30 -10.88
CA ALA A 101 -4.37 4.39 -11.76
C ALA A 101 -2.84 4.41 -11.96
N PHE A 102 -2.08 4.13 -10.91
CA PHE A 102 -0.62 4.03 -11.01
C PHE A 102 -0.18 2.92 -11.96
N LEU A 103 -0.86 1.76 -11.91
CA LEU A 103 -0.58 0.65 -12.80
C LEU A 103 -0.85 1.01 -14.27
N GLU A 104 -1.94 1.74 -14.53
CA GLU A 104 -2.30 2.23 -15.88
C GLU A 104 -1.27 3.23 -16.41
N ASP A 105 -0.89 4.24 -15.62
CA ASP A 105 0.09 5.27 -16.02
C ASP A 105 1.46 4.66 -16.34
N LYS A 106 1.93 3.73 -15.50
CA LYS A 106 3.27 3.12 -15.65
C LYS A 106 3.31 1.94 -16.61
N LYS A 107 2.18 1.57 -17.22
CA LYS A 107 2.00 0.33 -18.01
C LYS A 107 2.50 -0.88 -17.23
N LEU A 108 2.29 -0.90 -15.92
CA LEU A 108 2.92 -1.86 -15.02
C LEU A 108 2.43 -3.30 -15.32
N SER A 109 1.17 -3.51 -15.74
CA SER A 109 0.72 -4.82 -16.24
C SER A 109 1.57 -5.38 -17.38
N TYR A 110 1.97 -4.53 -18.32
CA TYR A 110 2.85 -4.95 -19.42
C TYR A 110 4.25 -5.29 -18.91
N LYS A 111 4.79 -4.47 -18.00
CA LYS A 111 6.12 -4.72 -17.39
C LYS A 111 6.15 -6.03 -16.61
N LEU A 112 5.13 -6.29 -15.78
CA LEU A 112 4.99 -7.52 -15.01
C LEU A 112 4.81 -8.73 -15.93
N SER A 113 3.94 -8.62 -16.94
CA SER A 113 3.74 -9.65 -17.95
C SER A 113 5.04 -10.03 -18.65
N ALA A 114 5.83 -9.04 -19.07
CA ALA A 114 7.11 -9.24 -19.73
C ALA A 114 8.18 -9.84 -18.79
N LYS A 115 8.35 -9.27 -17.58
CA LYS A 115 9.36 -9.71 -16.60
C LYS A 115 9.14 -11.15 -16.15
N TRP A 116 7.88 -11.53 -15.89
CA TRP A 116 7.53 -12.83 -15.32
C TRP A 116 7.09 -13.85 -16.37
N ASN A 117 7.14 -13.50 -17.66
CA ASN A 117 6.71 -14.35 -18.77
C ASN A 117 5.29 -14.94 -18.57
N ILE A 118 4.35 -14.11 -18.14
CA ILE A 118 2.96 -14.47 -17.92
C ILE A 118 2.04 -13.66 -18.83
N PRO A 119 0.89 -14.20 -19.26
CA PRO A 119 -0.06 -13.43 -20.07
C PRO A 119 -0.54 -12.17 -19.32
N LYS A 120 -0.58 -11.01 -19.99
CA LYS A 120 -1.10 -9.77 -19.41
C LYS A 120 -2.50 -9.96 -18.79
N ARG A 121 -3.38 -10.71 -19.45
CA ARG A 121 -4.72 -11.04 -18.93
C ARG A 121 -4.68 -11.72 -17.56
N GLU A 122 -3.61 -12.47 -17.27
CA GLU A 122 -3.43 -13.12 -15.98
C GLU A 122 -3.05 -12.09 -14.92
N VAL A 123 -2.13 -11.17 -15.23
CA VAL A 123 -1.82 -10.02 -14.35
C VAL A 123 -3.07 -9.19 -14.06
N ASP A 124 -3.85 -8.88 -15.10
CA ASP A 124 -5.02 -8.01 -15.00
C ASP A 124 -6.09 -8.57 -14.05
N LYS A 125 -6.21 -9.90 -13.91
CA LYS A 125 -7.15 -10.53 -12.96
C LYS A 125 -6.81 -10.22 -11.50
N HIS A 126 -5.55 -9.94 -11.19
CA HIS A 126 -5.07 -9.75 -9.82
C HIS A 126 -4.97 -8.28 -9.41
N ILE A 127 -5.12 -7.34 -10.35
CA ILE A 127 -5.06 -5.89 -10.10
C ILE A 127 -6.05 -5.47 -9.02
N MET A 128 -7.35 -5.69 -9.26
CA MET A 128 -8.39 -5.23 -8.35
C MET A 128 -8.41 -6.02 -7.04
N PRO A 129 -8.29 -7.36 -7.03
CA PRO A 129 -8.18 -8.12 -5.78
C PRO A 129 -7.00 -7.69 -4.92
N MET A 130 -5.82 -7.45 -5.51
CA MET A 130 -4.65 -6.98 -4.76
C MET A 130 -4.87 -5.57 -4.20
N ALA A 131 -5.44 -4.65 -4.99
CA ALA A 131 -5.75 -3.31 -4.50
C ALA A 131 -6.70 -3.34 -3.29
N ARG A 132 -7.72 -4.23 -3.31
CA ARG A 132 -8.64 -4.41 -2.18
C ARG A 132 -7.93 -5.00 -0.96
N TYR A 133 -7.18 -6.08 -1.15
CA TYR A 133 -6.43 -6.72 -0.06
C TYR A 133 -5.47 -5.75 0.64
N ILE A 134 -4.74 -4.94 -0.13
CA ILE A 134 -3.85 -3.92 0.43
C ILE A 134 -4.62 -2.81 1.13
N THR A 135 -5.72 -2.34 0.53
CA THR A 135 -6.57 -1.32 1.14
C THR A 135 -7.13 -1.80 2.48
N GLU A 136 -7.74 -2.99 2.53
CA GLU A 136 -8.29 -3.59 3.74
C GLU A 136 -7.22 -3.68 4.84
N GLY A 137 -6.03 -4.22 4.53
CA GLY A 137 -4.95 -4.33 5.51
C GLY A 137 -4.45 -2.97 6.04
N ILE A 138 -4.47 -1.91 5.23
CA ILE A 138 -4.16 -0.55 5.70
C ILE A 138 -5.25 -0.04 6.63
N ILE A 139 -6.52 -0.20 6.27
CA ILE A 139 -7.66 0.26 7.07
C ILE A 139 -7.72 -0.48 8.41
N ASP A 140 -7.52 -1.79 8.42
CA ASP A 140 -7.48 -2.62 9.62
C ASP A 140 -6.40 -2.15 10.62
N VAL A 141 -5.31 -1.57 10.14
CA VAL A 141 -4.29 -0.99 11.02
C VAL A 141 -4.75 0.33 11.62
N LEU A 142 -5.56 1.12 10.90
CA LEU A 142 -6.01 2.43 11.35
C LEU A 142 -7.13 2.35 12.39
N GLU A 143 -8.00 1.34 12.29
CA GLU A 143 -9.03 1.00 13.28
C GLU A 143 -8.43 0.54 14.63
#